data_AF-A0A4C1TU08-F1
#
_entry.id   AF-A0A4C1TU08-F1
#
_cell.length_a   1.000
_cell.length_b   1.000
_cell.length_c   1.000
_cell.angle_alpha   90.00
_cell.angle_beta   90.00
_cell.angle_gamma   90.00
#
_symmetry.space_group_name_H-M   'P 1'
#
loop_
_entity.id
_entity.type
_entity.pdbx_description
1 polymer ?
#
loop_
_entity_poly.entity_id
_entity_poly.type
_entity_poly.pdbx_seq_one_letter_code
_entity_poly.pdbx_strand_id
1 'polypeptide(L)'
;MPKWIIPEMVTRIAELLRVDEKKFLWSLTNFIMVKGGIAERRQYTTEEARDARDAVASTIYSRLVDWIINKINMNMAFPRAVYRVVEKHSQFIKKHTATEISVAHYTGRIVYDTRAFTYINRDFVPPR
;
A
#
# COMPACT_ATOMS: atom_id res chain seq x y z
N MET A 1 26.40 -3.48 5.83
CA MET A 1 24.93 -3.37 5.76
C MET A 1 24.42 -2.83 7.09
N PRO A 2 23.36 -2.00 7.10
CA PRO A 2 22.73 -1.54 8.34
C PRO A 2 22.27 -2.71 9.21
N LYS A 3 22.46 -2.64 10.53
CA LYS A 3 22.17 -3.74 11.48
C LYS A 3 20.71 -4.21 11.51
N TRP A 4 19.77 -3.44 10.94
CA TRP A 4 18.35 -3.75 10.91
C TRP A 4 17.88 -4.42 9.61
N ILE A 5 18.73 -4.47 8.57
CA ILE A 5 18.41 -5.21 7.34
C ILE A 5 18.73 -6.68 7.60
N ILE A 6 17.68 -7.48 7.81
CA ILE A 6 17.78 -8.93 7.92
C ILE A 6 17.78 -9.48 6.48
N PRO A 7 18.88 -10.06 5.98
CA PRO A 7 18.99 -10.48 4.58
C PRO A 7 17.86 -11.41 4.14
N GLU A 8 17.48 -12.36 5.01
CA GLU A 8 16.40 -13.31 4.76
C GLU A 8 15.04 -12.64 4.52
N MET A 9 14.75 -11.52 5.20
CA MET A 9 13.52 -10.75 4.94
C MET A 9 13.53 -10.11 3.56
N VAL A 10 14.67 -9.59 3.12
CA VAL A 10 14.79 -8.94 1.81
C VAL A 10 14.59 -9.97 0.70
N THR A 11 15.22 -11.14 0.82
CA THR A 11 15.02 -12.26 -0.11
C THR A 11 13.54 -12.63 -0.21
N ARG A 12 12.89 -12.86 0.95
CA ARG A 12 11.47 -13.26 0.99
C ARG A 12 10.54 -12.20 0.40
N ILE A 13 10.78 -10.92 0.68
CA ILE A 13 9.97 -9.83 0.12
C ILE A 13 10.18 -9.73 -1.40
N ALA A 14 11.41 -9.84 -1.88
CA ALA A 14 11.71 -9.80 -3.31
C ALA A 14 11.03 -10.95 -4.07
N GLU A 15 11.01 -12.16 -3.50
CA GLU A 15 10.29 -13.32 -4.05
C GLU A 15 8.77 -13.09 -4.13
N LEU A 16 8.16 -12.59 -3.06
CA LEU A 16 6.72 -12.29 -3.00
C LEU A 16 6.32 -11.21 -4.01
N LEU A 17 7.14 -10.17 -4.14
CA LEU A 17 6.92 -9.07 -5.08
C LEU A 17 7.34 -9.43 -6.52
N ARG A 18 7.98 -10.59 -6.73
CA ARG A 18 8.53 -11.03 -8.02
C ARG A 18 9.50 -10.01 -8.63
N VAL A 19 10.38 -9.45 -7.80
CA VAL A 19 11.42 -8.49 -8.22
C VAL A 19 12.81 -9.07 -7.99
N ASP A 20 13.81 -8.51 -8.67
CA ASP A 20 15.22 -8.88 -8.45
C ASP A 20 15.68 -8.42 -7.05
N GLU A 21 16.13 -9.37 -6.24
CA GLU A 21 16.54 -9.14 -4.86
C GLU A 21 17.67 -8.12 -4.75
N LYS A 22 18.68 -8.20 -5.61
CA LYS A 22 19.85 -7.32 -5.55
C LYS A 22 19.46 -5.88 -5.86
N LYS A 23 18.63 -5.67 -6.90
CA LYS A 23 18.09 -4.35 -7.25
C LYS A 23 17.15 -3.81 -6.17
N PHE A 24 16.34 -4.68 -5.57
CA PHE A 24 15.44 -4.30 -4.48
C PHE A 24 16.24 -3.83 -3.26
N LEU A 25 17.21 -4.62 -2.80
CA LEU A 25 18.11 -4.22 -1.71
C LEU A 25 18.87 -2.93 -2.03
N TRP A 26 19.36 -2.81 -3.28
CA TRP A 26 20.08 -1.62 -3.71
C TRP A 26 19.19 -0.37 -3.60
N SER A 27 17.93 -0.45 -4.04
CA SER A 27 16.98 0.68 -3.94
C SER A 27 16.63 1.07 -2.50
N LEU A 28 16.73 0.16 -1.54
CA LEU A 28 16.49 0.44 -0.12
C LEU A 28 17.71 1.04 0.60
N THR A 29 18.89 0.98 -0.02
CA THR A 29 20.16 1.38 0.60
C THR A 29 20.90 2.46 -0.18
N ASN A 30 20.43 2.81 -1.38
CA ASN A 30 21.08 3.75 -2.28
C ASN A 30 20.05 4.58 -3.03
N PHE A 31 20.47 5.74 -3.49
CA PHE A 31 19.72 6.60 -4.39
C PHE A 31 20.62 7.19 -5.47
N ILE A 32 19.98 7.72 -6.51
CA ILE A 32 20.65 8.45 -7.59
C ILE A 32 20.30 9.93 -7.42
N MET A 33 21.32 10.76 -7.30
CA MET A 33 21.18 12.22 -7.24
C MET A 33 21.63 12.80 -8.57
N VAL A 34 20.77 13.61 -9.21
CA VAL A 34 21.14 14.32 -10.44
C VAL A 34 21.50 15.76 -10.10
N LYS A 35 22.75 16.16 -10.37
CA LYS A 35 23.23 17.53 -10.20
C LYS A 35 23.90 17.99 -11.49
N GLY A 36 23.42 19.10 -12.05
CA GLY A 36 23.97 19.67 -13.29
C GLY A 36 23.98 18.69 -14.48
N GLY A 37 22.99 17.79 -14.55
CA GLY A 37 22.90 16.77 -15.61
C GLY A 37 23.72 15.50 -15.36
N ILE A 38 24.53 15.44 -14.31
CA ILE A 38 25.31 14.25 -13.94
C ILE A 38 24.55 13.46 -12.88
N ALA A 39 24.37 12.16 -13.12
CA ALA A 39 23.75 11.23 -12.18
C ALA A 39 24.83 10.57 -11.30
N GLU A 40 24.83 10.90 -10.02
CA GLU A 40 25.75 10.33 -9.02
C GLU A 40 25.00 9.33 -8.12
N ARG A 41 25.60 8.16 -7.89
CA ARG A 41 25.04 7.14 -6.98
C ARG A 41 25.54 7.41 -5.57
N ARG A 42 24.63 7.43 -4.60
CA ARG A 42 24.97 7.67 -3.19
C ARG A 42 24.26 6.66 -2.29
N GLN A 43 24.89 6.33 -1.17
CA GLN A 43 24.29 5.49 -0.14
C GLN A 43 23.40 6.33 0.77
N TYR A 44 22.29 5.75 1.20
CA TYR A 44 21.44 6.35 2.23
C TYR A 44 22.13 6.35 3.59
N THR A 45 21.80 7.36 4.41
CA THR A 45 22.01 7.27 5.86
C THR A 45 21.10 6.20 6.47
N THR A 46 21.30 5.88 7.74
CA THR A 46 20.47 4.85 8.42
C THR A 46 19.01 5.29 8.50
N GLU A 47 18.78 6.58 8.75
CA GLU A 47 17.46 7.22 8.81
C GLU A 47 16.80 7.23 7.42
N GLU A 48 17.52 7.66 6.38
CA GLU A 48 16.98 7.70 5.02
C GLU A 48 16.62 6.29 4.50
N ALA A 49 17.43 5.28 4.81
CA ALA A 49 17.14 3.90 4.44
C ALA A 49 15.91 3.35 5.18
N ARG A 50 15.67 3.80 6.42
CA ARG A 50 14.45 3.47 7.18
C ARG A 50 13.22 4.14 6.55
N ASP A 51 13.34 5.40 6.15
CA ASP A 51 12.26 6.12 5.47
C ASP A 51 11.95 5.48 4.11
N ALA A 52 12.97 5.07 3.35
CA ALA A 52 12.80 4.34 2.09
C ALA A 52 12.03 3.03 2.30
N ARG A 53 12.37 2.25 3.34
CA ARG A 53 11.62 1.03 3.70
C ARG A 53 10.16 1.34 4.03
N ASP A 54 9.93 2.34 4.90
CA ASP A 54 8.58 2.68 5.36
C ASP A 54 7.72 3.24 4.20
N ALA A 55 8.34 3.98 3.27
CA ALA A 55 7.70 4.45 2.05
C ALA A 55 7.29 3.28 1.12
N VAL A 56 8.15 2.28 0.92
CA VAL A 56 7.82 1.07 0.14
C VAL A 56 6.65 0.33 0.78
N ALA A 57 6.71 0.08 2.09
CA ALA A 57 5.65 -0.62 2.82
C ALA A 57 4.30 0.13 2.73
N SER A 58 4.32 1.45 2.98
CA SER A 58 3.14 2.31 2.91
C SER A 58 2.53 2.34 1.50
N THR A 59 3.38 2.38 0.48
CA THR A 59 2.94 2.37 -0.93
C THR A 59 2.26 1.05 -1.29
N ILE A 60 2.88 -0.08 -0.94
CA ILE A 60 2.31 -1.42 -1.21
C ILE A 60 0.96 -1.57 -0.50
N TYR A 61 0.89 -1.22 0.79
CA TYR A 61 -0.35 -1.32 1.58
C TYR A 61 -1.46 -0.43 0.99
N SER A 62 -1.15 0.82 0.66
CA SER A 62 -2.11 1.75 0.07
C SER A 62 -2.66 1.21 -1.27
N ARG A 63 -1.78 0.67 -2.13
CA ARG A 63 -2.18 0.10 -3.42
C ARG A 63 -3.03 -1.17 -3.26
N LEU A 64 -2.71 -2.00 -2.27
CA LEU A 64 -3.52 -3.18 -1.95
C LEU A 64 -4.93 -2.78 -1.50
N VAL A 65 -5.05 -1.81 -0.58
CA VAL A 65 -6.35 -1.30 -0.12
C VAL A 65 -7.14 -0.72 -1.28
N ASP A 66 -6.53 0.10 -2.12
CA ASP A 66 -7.19 0.66 -3.31
C ASP A 66 -7.70 -0.46 -4.25
N TRP A 67 -6.90 -1.51 -4.45
CA TRP A 67 -7.30 -2.67 -5.24
C TRP A 67 -8.49 -3.42 -4.62
N ILE A 68 -8.47 -3.66 -3.31
CA ILE A 68 -9.57 -4.31 -2.58
C ILE A 68 -10.86 -3.51 -2.72
N ILE A 69 -10.80 -2.19 -2.51
CA ILE A 69 -11.93 -1.27 -2.66
C ILE A 69 -12.50 -1.36 -4.08
N ASN A 70 -11.63 -1.32 -5.09
CA ASN A 70 -12.05 -1.42 -6.48
C ASN A 70 -12.70 -2.77 -6.78
N LYS A 71 -12.13 -3.88 -6.29
CA LYS A 71 -12.71 -5.22 -6.47
C LYS A 71 -14.08 -5.35 -5.82
N ILE A 72 -14.26 -4.87 -4.59
CA ILE A 72 -15.56 -4.87 -3.93
C ILE A 72 -16.57 -4.03 -4.72
N ASN A 73 -16.18 -2.82 -5.12
CA ASN A 73 -17.05 -1.94 -5.90
C ASN A 73 -17.50 -2.56 -7.23
N MET A 74 -16.59 -3.22 -7.95
CA MET A 74 -16.90 -3.94 -9.19
C MET A 74 -17.91 -5.06 -8.95
N ASN A 75 -17.65 -5.90 -7.95
CA ASN A 75 -18.52 -7.05 -7.64
C ASN A 75 -19.91 -6.61 -7.12
N MET A 76 -19.97 -5.49 -6.40
CA MET A 76 -21.24 -4.95 -5.88
C MET A 76 -22.00 -4.09 -6.89
N ALA A 77 -21.34 -3.62 -7.97
CA ALA A 77 -22.02 -2.88 -9.04
C ALA A 77 -22.93 -3.78 -9.88
N PHE A 78 -22.54 -5.04 -10.10
CA PHE A 78 -23.29 -5.99 -10.94
C PHE A 78 -24.68 -6.34 -10.38
N PRO A 79 -24.85 -6.69 -9.08
CA PRO A 79 -26.18 -6.88 -8.50
C PRO A 79 -27.06 -5.63 -8.59
N ARG A 80 -26.51 -4.43 -8.34
CA ARG A 80 -27.31 -3.18 -8.34
C ARG A 80 -27.90 -2.82 -9.70
N ALA A 81 -27.20 -3.13 -10.79
CA ALA A 81 -27.69 -2.90 -12.15
C ALA A 81 -28.90 -3.79 -12.49
N VAL A 82 -28.91 -5.03 -12.00
CA VAL A 82 -29.99 -6.00 -12.23
C VAL A 82 -31.25 -5.65 -11.42
N TYR A 83 -31.08 -5.22 -10.16
CA TYR A 83 -32.20 -4.91 -9.26
C TYR A 83 -32.81 -3.51 -9.43
N ARG A 84 -32.44 -2.74 -10.47
CA ARG A 84 -32.95 -1.38 -10.77
C ARG A 84 -33.00 -0.44 -9.53
N VAL A 85 -32.08 -0.58 -8.58
CA VAL A 85 -31.94 0.41 -7.49
C VAL A 85 -31.27 1.64 -8.09
N VAL A 86 -32.08 2.67 -8.32
CA VAL A 86 -31.69 3.94 -8.94
C VAL A 86 -30.83 4.75 -7.98
N GLU A 87 -29.54 4.41 -7.89
CA GLU A 87 -28.48 5.38 -7.63
C GLU A 87 -27.29 5.01 -8.52
N LYS A 88 -27.38 5.40 -9.80
CA LYS A 88 -26.44 5.04 -10.88
C LYS A 88 -24.97 5.45 -10.65
N HIS A 89 -24.63 6.11 -9.54
CA HIS A 89 -23.30 6.68 -9.31
C HIS A 89 -22.71 6.48 -7.90
N SER A 90 -23.39 5.78 -6.99
CA SER A 90 -22.95 5.65 -5.61
C SER A 90 -22.03 4.43 -5.46
N GLN A 91 -20.72 4.63 -5.37
CA GLN A 91 -19.77 3.56 -5.04
C GLN A 91 -20.17 2.90 -3.70
N PHE A 92 -20.07 1.57 -3.63
CA PHE A 92 -20.36 0.82 -2.40
C PHE A 92 -19.38 1.20 -1.30
N ILE A 93 -18.09 1.30 -1.66
CA ILE A 93 -17.06 1.89 -0.83
C ILE A 93 -16.56 3.15 -1.53
N LYS A 94 -16.62 4.29 -0.86
CA LYS A 94 -16.10 5.57 -1.35
C LYS A 94 -14.94 6.02 -0.46
N LYS A 95 -13.77 6.21 -1.05
CA LYS A 95 -12.59 6.79 -0.39
C LYS A 95 -12.68 8.32 -0.48
N HIS A 96 -12.59 9.01 0.66
CA HIS A 96 -12.67 10.48 0.72
C HIS A 96 -11.28 11.09 0.86
N THR A 97 -10.45 10.52 1.74
CA THR A 97 -9.07 10.95 1.97
C THR A 97 -8.16 9.73 2.15
N ALA A 98 -6.88 9.95 2.47
CA ALA A 98 -5.99 8.87 2.89
C ALA A 98 -6.46 8.19 4.18
N THR A 99 -7.21 8.90 5.02
CA THR A 99 -7.59 8.48 6.37
C THR A 99 -9.09 8.29 6.56
N GLU A 100 -9.88 8.37 5.49
CA GLU A 100 -11.33 8.30 5.59
C GLU A 100 -11.94 7.53 4.41
N ILE A 101 -12.71 6.50 4.74
CA ILE A 101 -13.49 5.71 3.78
C ILE A 101 -14.93 5.61 4.26
N SER A 102 -15.87 5.50 3.32
CA SER A 102 -17.26 5.24 3.65
C SER A 102 -17.79 4.00 2.95
N VAL A 103 -18.62 3.24 3.65
CA VAL A 103 -19.24 2.02 3.14
C VAL A 103 -20.75 2.19 3.17
N ALA A 104 -21.41 1.91 2.06
CA ALA A 104 -22.85 1.87 1.95
C ALA A 104 -23.39 0.60 2.61
N HIS A 105 -24.34 0.76 3.52
CA HIS A 105 -25.00 -0.31 4.25
C HIS A 105 -26.52 -0.15 4.15
N TYR A 106 -27.31 -1.16 4.55
CA TYR A 106 -28.78 -1.05 4.53
C TYR A 106 -29.29 0.06 5.46
N THR A 107 -28.50 0.43 6.47
CA THR A 107 -28.76 1.53 7.42
C THR A 107 -28.28 2.90 6.93
N GLY A 108 -27.80 3.01 5.69
CA GLY A 108 -27.19 4.22 5.14
C GLY A 108 -25.67 4.13 4.99
N ARG A 109 -25.01 5.27 4.75
CA ARG A 109 -23.56 5.34 4.52
C ARG A 109 -22.81 5.58 5.83
N ILE A 110 -21.96 4.64 6.22
CA ILE A 110 -21.12 4.72 7.43
C ILE A 110 -19.72 5.20 7.02
N VAL A 111 -19.15 6.15 7.77
CA VAL A 111 -17.80 6.69 7.57
C VAL A 111 -16.86 6.08 8.61
N TYR A 112 -15.70 5.60 8.17
CA TYR A 112 -14.66 4.98 8.97
C TYR A 112 -13.38 5.82 8.92
N ASP A 113 -12.76 6.02 10.09
CA ASP A 113 -11.41 6.58 10.20
C ASP A 113 -10.38 5.45 10.03
N THR A 114 -9.44 5.65 9.11
CA THR A 114 -8.43 4.65 8.77
C THR A 114 -7.02 5.01 9.28
N ARG A 115 -6.87 6.07 10.10
CA ARG A 115 -5.57 6.48 10.68
C ARG A 115 -4.84 5.36 11.41
N ALA A 116 -5.59 4.51 12.10
CA ALA A 116 -5.03 3.42 12.88
C ALA A 116 -4.74 2.16 12.04
N PHE A 117 -5.19 2.08 10.77
CA PHE A 117 -5.15 0.83 10.00
C PHE A 117 -3.73 0.29 9.79
N THR A 118 -2.76 1.17 9.52
CA THR A 118 -1.37 0.77 9.36
C THR A 118 -0.74 0.30 10.68
N TYR A 119 -1.15 0.90 11.80
CA TYR A 119 -0.66 0.56 13.12
C TYR A 119 -1.23 -0.78 13.62
N ILE A 120 -2.55 -0.96 13.55
CA ILE A 120 -3.22 -2.17 14.05
C ILE A 120 -2.88 -3.43 13.24
N ASN A 121 -2.56 -3.27 11.95
CA ASN A 121 -2.22 -4.40 11.07
C ASN A 121 -0.71 -4.66 10.99
N ARG A 122 0.12 -3.86 11.69
CA ARG A 122 1.58 -3.93 11.58
C ARG A 122 2.14 -5.29 12.00
N ASP A 123 1.59 -5.84 13.07
CA ASP A 123 2.06 -7.08 13.69
C ASP A 123 1.16 -8.28 13.35
N PHE A 124 0.20 -8.10 12.44
CA PHE A 124 -0.69 -9.18 12.03
C PHE A 124 0.09 -10.19 11.17
N VAL A 125 0.32 -11.38 11.73
CA VAL A 125 0.88 -12.53 11.02
C VAL A 125 -0.22 -13.59 10.94
N PRO A 126 -0.69 -13.98 9.74
CA PRO A 126 -1.64 -15.06 9.61
C PRO A 126 -1.06 -16.35 10.22
N PRO A 127 -1.85 -17.14 10.97
CA PRO A 127 -1.41 -18.46 11.41
C PRO A 127 -1.02 -19.31 10.18
N ARG A 128 0.07 -20.09 10.34
CA ARG A 128 0.61 -20.98 9.30
C ARG A 128 -0.30 -22.17 9.06
#